data_AF-X8BEH1-F1
#
_entry.id   AF-X8BEH1-F1
#
_cell.length_a   1.000
_cell.length_b   1.000
_cell.length_c   1.000
_cell.angle_alpha   90.00
_cell.angle_beta   90.00
_cell.angle_gamma   90.00
#
_symmetry.space_group_name_H-M   'P 1'
#
loop_
_entity.id
_entity.type
_entity.pdbx_description
1 polymer ?
#
loop_
_entity_poly.entity_id
_entity_poly.type
_entity_poly.pdbx_seq_one_letter_code
_entity_poly.pdbx_strand_id
1 'polypeptide(L)'
;MITLGLYPDDDAVMGIEAAGIVVETGSDDCRFAVGDRVMGLFPEGTGTTAITDERLLMTIPDGWSHTDAATVSVVFATAYYALSRLADVKPGQRVLIHAATGGVGMAAVQLARHWGLEVFATASRGKWDTLRAMGFDESHIGDSRTLEFEDKFRAVTGGRGMDVVLDSLAGEFVDASLRLVAPGGIFLEMGKTDIRDPNAVAQQHPGVRYRAFDLFEAGADGIQRILTDLAAMFAARVLHPLPVTGLIFVGRRRRCGI
;
A
#
# COMPACT_ATOMS: atom_id res chain seq x y z
N MET A 1 7.60 12.59 -7.81
CA MET A 1 7.11 13.64 -6.88
C MET A 1 8.28 14.35 -6.23
N ILE A 2 9.13 13.66 -5.46
CA ILE A 2 10.28 14.25 -4.74
C ILE A 2 11.23 15.03 -5.68
N THR A 3 11.82 14.37 -6.68
CA THR A 3 12.74 15.03 -7.64
C THR A 3 12.09 16.08 -8.54
N LEU A 4 10.77 16.14 -8.57
CA LEU A 4 10.00 17.14 -9.31
C LEU A 4 9.60 18.33 -8.44
N GLY A 5 9.93 18.34 -7.14
CA GLY A 5 9.53 19.39 -6.19
C GLY A 5 8.02 19.41 -5.91
N LEU A 6 7.34 18.28 -6.11
CA LEU A 6 5.89 18.14 -5.93
C LEU A 6 5.50 17.39 -4.66
N TYR A 7 6.49 16.87 -3.92
CA TYR A 7 6.24 16.18 -2.66
C TYR A 7 6.18 17.23 -1.54
N PRO A 8 5.19 17.16 -0.63
CA PRO A 8 4.97 18.21 0.37
C PRO A 8 6.00 18.21 1.51
N ASP A 9 6.83 17.17 1.60
CA ASP A 9 7.91 17.05 2.57
C ASP A 9 9.25 17.30 1.86
N ASP A 10 9.91 18.38 2.25
CA ASP A 10 11.19 18.83 1.69
C ASP A 10 12.36 17.93 2.10
N ASP A 11 12.22 17.17 3.19
CA ASP A 11 13.23 16.24 3.71
C ASP A 11 13.04 14.81 3.18
N ALA A 12 12.05 14.59 2.30
CA ALA A 12 11.74 13.27 1.77
C ALA A 12 12.89 12.69 0.92
N VAL A 13 13.33 11.49 1.31
CA VAL A 13 14.40 10.75 0.63
C VAL A 13 13.87 9.77 -0.42
N MET A 14 14.70 9.45 -1.41
CA MET A 14 14.33 8.52 -2.48
C MET A 14 14.57 7.06 -2.11
N GLY A 15 13.56 6.25 -2.43
CA GLY A 15 13.60 4.79 -2.30
C GLY A 15 13.56 4.36 -0.84
N ILE A 16 12.39 3.93 -0.40
CA ILE A 16 12.12 3.61 1.01
C ILE A 16 11.94 2.10 1.26
N GLU A 17 12.24 1.27 0.27
CA GLU A 17 12.22 -0.18 0.39
C GLU A 17 13.32 -0.80 -0.49
N ALA A 18 13.85 -1.95 -0.05
CA ALA A 18 14.83 -2.71 -0.82
C ALA A 18 14.84 -4.19 -0.42
N ALA A 19 15.52 -4.98 -1.24
CA ALA A 19 15.87 -6.37 -0.98
C ALA A 19 17.37 -6.58 -1.27
N GLY A 20 18.06 -7.32 -0.40
CA GLY A 20 19.51 -7.49 -0.49
C GLY A 20 20.06 -8.52 0.49
N ILE A 21 21.36 -8.40 0.78
CA ILE A 21 22.10 -9.29 1.67
C ILE A 21 22.68 -8.45 2.82
N VAL A 22 22.59 -8.95 4.04
CA VAL A 22 23.20 -8.32 5.22
C VAL A 22 24.72 -8.41 5.10
N VAL A 23 25.39 -7.27 5.17
CA VAL A 23 26.87 -7.19 5.09
C VAL A 23 27.52 -6.84 6.42
N GLU A 24 26.77 -6.24 7.34
CA GLU A 24 27.21 -5.80 8.66
C GLU A 24 26.01 -5.72 9.61
N THR A 25 26.23 -5.95 10.90
CA THR A 25 25.22 -5.80 11.97
C THR A 25 25.71 -4.82 13.02
N GLY A 26 24.79 -4.05 13.60
CA GLY A 26 25.14 -3.05 14.64
C GLY A 26 25.42 -3.64 16.02
N SER A 27 25.10 -4.92 16.23
CA SER A 27 25.35 -5.66 17.47
C SER A 27 25.41 -7.17 17.20
N ASP A 28 25.97 -7.92 18.15
CA ASP A 28 26.02 -9.39 18.11
C ASP A 28 24.64 -10.04 18.37
N ASP A 29 23.71 -9.30 18.99
CA ASP A 29 22.35 -9.75 19.32
C ASP A 29 21.32 -9.43 18.22
N CYS A 30 21.77 -9.02 17.03
CA CYS A 30 20.91 -8.75 15.89
C CYS A 30 20.14 -10.02 15.47
N ARG A 31 18.87 -9.88 15.12
CA ARG A 31 17.99 -10.94 14.59
C ARG A 31 18.48 -11.51 13.26
N PHE A 32 19.35 -10.80 12.56
CA PHE A 32 19.91 -11.18 11.28
C PHE A 32 21.43 -11.29 11.37
N ALA A 33 22.00 -12.23 10.61
CA ALA A 33 23.43 -12.44 10.49
C ALA A 33 23.96 -11.97 9.12
N VAL A 34 25.26 -11.69 9.05
CA VAL A 34 25.94 -11.41 7.78
C VAL A 34 25.74 -12.58 6.81
N GLY A 35 25.31 -12.29 5.59
CA GLY A 35 24.96 -13.27 4.56
C GLY A 35 23.46 -13.54 4.45
N ASP A 36 22.65 -13.13 5.42
CA ASP A 36 21.20 -13.30 5.35
C ASP A 36 20.59 -12.49 4.22
N ARG A 37 19.62 -13.09 3.53
CA ARG A 37 18.84 -12.45 2.47
C ARG A 37 17.61 -11.79 3.08
N VAL A 38 17.54 -10.46 2.99
CA VAL A 38 16.52 -9.65 3.66
C VAL A 38 15.82 -8.69 2.70
N MET A 39 14.57 -8.39 2.99
CA MET A 39 13.79 -7.33 2.37
C MET A 39 13.09 -6.51 3.44
N GLY A 40 12.84 -5.23 3.16
CA GLY A 40 12.18 -4.39 4.15
C GLY A 40 12.14 -2.91 3.77
N LEU A 41 11.95 -2.09 4.79
CA LEU A 41 11.81 -0.64 4.65
C LEU A 41 13.11 0.07 5.06
N PHE A 42 13.41 1.16 4.37
CA PHE A 42 14.61 1.98 4.54
C PHE A 42 14.17 3.45 4.58
N PRO A 43 13.67 3.94 5.73
CA PRO A 43 13.12 5.30 5.85
C PRO A 43 14.12 6.38 5.46
N GLU A 44 15.41 6.13 5.67
CA GLU A 44 16.54 7.02 5.39
C GLU A 44 17.05 6.94 3.94
N GLY A 45 16.37 6.17 3.08
CA GLY A 45 16.70 6.04 1.66
C GLY A 45 17.50 4.78 1.32
N THR A 46 17.66 4.54 0.02
CA THR A 46 18.29 3.33 -0.52
C THR A 46 19.43 3.67 -1.50
N GLY A 47 20.38 2.74 -1.62
CA GLY A 47 21.55 2.87 -2.48
C GLY A 47 22.21 1.50 -2.73
N THR A 48 23.45 1.48 -3.18
CA THR A 48 24.23 0.23 -3.28
C THR A 48 24.45 -0.44 -1.92
N THR A 49 24.46 0.37 -0.87
CA THR A 49 24.46 0.00 0.54
C THR A 49 23.48 0.92 1.24
N ALA A 50 22.70 0.39 2.18
CA ALA A 50 21.75 1.15 2.97
C ALA A 50 21.71 0.59 4.40
N ILE A 51 21.38 1.44 5.36
CA ILE A 51 21.29 1.10 6.78
C ILE A 51 19.83 1.25 7.18
N THR A 52 19.31 0.29 7.95
CA THR A 52 17.96 0.37 8.51
C THR A 52 17.91 -0.40 9.83
N ASP A 53 16.84 -0.18 10.58
CA ASP A 53 16.54 -0.92 11.82
C ASP A 53 16.08 -2.34 11.47
N GLU A 54 16.59 -3.36 12.16
CA GLU A 54 16.22 -4.76 11.93
C GLU A 54 14.71 -5.04 12.09
N ARG A 55 13.99 -4.21 12.85
CA ARG A 55 12.54 -4.30 13.02
C ARG A 55 11.78 -3.97 11.74
N LEU A 56 12.42 -3.28 10.81
CA LEU A 56 11.88 -2.92 9.50
C LEU A 56 12.21 -3.95 8.40
N LEU A 57 12.83 -5.07 8.79
CA LEU A 57 13.26 -6.14 7.89
C LEU A 57 12.53 -7.46 8.14
N MET A 58 12.37 -8.23 7.07
CA MET A 58 11.99 -9.64 7.07
C MET A 58 12.90 -10.45 6.13
N THR A 59 12.99 -11.75 6.38
CA THR A 59 13.74 -12.68 5.52
C THR A 59 13.08 -12.81 4.15
N ILE A 60 13.89 -12.88 3.09
CA ILE A 60 13.39 -13.22 1.75
C ILE A 60 13.06 -14.72 1.74
N PRO A 61 11.84 -15.13 1.36
CA PRO A 61 11.49 -16.54 1.22
C PRO A 61 12.40 -17.31 0.24
N ASP A 62 12.60 -18.59 0.50
CA ASP A 62 13.37 -19.45 -0.39
C ASP A 62 12.78 -19.50 -1.81
N GLY A 63 13.67 -19.45 -2.79
CA GLY A 63 13.31 -19.46 -4.21
C GLY A 63 12.87 -18.11 -4.79
N TRP A 64 12.70 -17.07 -3.97
CA TRP A 64 12.41 -15.73 -4.49
C TRP A 64 13.66 -15.06 -5.03
N SER A 65 13.52 -14.33 -6.13
CA SER A 65 14.56 -13.41 -6.58
C SER A 65 14.56 -12.14 -5.71
N HIS A 66 15.68 -11.40 -5.70
CA HIS A 66 15.70 -10.08 -5.06
C HIS A 66 14.74 -9.10 -5.74
N THR A 67 14.51 -9.27 -7.05
CA THR A 67 13.58 -8.44 -7.82
C THR A 67 12.14 -8.64 -7.37
N ASP A 68 11.71 -9.89 -7.15
CA ASP A 68 10.37 -10.17 -6.62
C ASP A 68 10.22 -9.64 -5.20
N ALA A 69 11.21 -9.91 -4.35
CA ALA A 69 11.24 -9.48 -2.96
C ALA A 69 11.18 -7.94 -2.81
N ALA A 70 11.83 -7.19 -3.70
CA ALA A 70 11.83 -5.73 -3.67
C ALA A 70 10.46 -5.09 -3.94
N THR A 71 9.45 -5.86 -4.36
CA THR A 71 8.10 -5.33 -4.66
C THR A 71 7.10 -5.45 -3.51
N VAL A 72 7.53 -5.98 -2.36
CA VAL A 72 6.61 -6.47 -1.34
C VAL A 72 6.47 -5.52 -0.15
N SER A 73 7.58 -5.05 0.41
CA SER A 73 7.62 -4.48 1.76
C SER A 73 6.66 -3.31 1.96
N VAL A 74 6.79 -2.22 1.21
CA VAL A 74 6.02 -0.99 1.43
C VAL A 74 4.56 -1.18 1.07
N VAL A 75 4.29 -1.86 -0.04
CA VAL A 75 2.92 -1.96 -0.58
C VAL A 75 2.04 -2.86 0.27
N PHE A 76 2.57 -4.01 0.72
CA PHE A 76 1.83 -4.91 1.59
C PHE A 76 1.75 -4.37 3.02
N ALA A 77 2.83 -3.78 3.56
CA ALA A 77 2.78 -3.22 4.90
C ALA A 77 1.79 -2.04 4.99
N THR A 78 1.74 -1.18 3.98
CA THR A 78 0.76 -0.06 3.91
C THR A 78 -0.67 -0.59 3.86
N ALA A 79 -0.96 -1.54 2.96
CA ALA A 79 -2.30 -2.12 2.84
C ALA A 79 -2.72 -2.88 4.11
N TYR A 80 -1.80 -3.63 4.72
CA TYR A 80 -2.05 -4.35 5.96
C TYR A 80 -2.34 -3.41 7.12
N TYR A 81 -1.51 -2.37 7.29
CA TYR A 81 -1.72 -1.36 8.32
C TYR A 81 -3.10 -0.71 8.17
N ALA A 82 -3.44 -0.26 6.96
CA ALA A 82 -4.71 0.38 6.65
C ALA A 82 -5.91 -0.53 7.00
N LEU A 83 -5.94 -1.73 6.44
CA LEU A 83 -7.11 -2.60 6.54
C LEU A 83 -7.21 -3.31 7.90
N SER A 84 -6.10 -3.86 8.42
CA SER A 84 -6.12 -4.61 9.68
C SER A 84 -6.07 -3.71 10.91
N ARG A 85 -5.22 -2.68 10.93
CA ARG A 85 -4.99 -1.88 12.14
C ARG A 85 -5.88 -0.64 12.21
N LEU A 86 -6.06 0.06 11.09
CA LEU A 86 -6.83 1.32 11.09
C LEU A 86 -8.32 1.08 10.90
N ALA A 87 -8.70 0.24 9.93
CA ALA A 87 -10.09 -0.10 9.67
C ALA A 87 -10.62 -1.22 10.56
N ASP A 88 -9.74 -2.10 11.07
CA ASP A 88 -10.11 -3.33 11.80
C ASP A 88 -11.17 -4.14 11.05
N VAL A 89 -10.89 -4.42 9.78
CA VAL A 89 -11.82 -5.06 8.86
C VAL A 89 -12.35 -6.40 9.38
N LYS A 90 -13.63 -6.65 9.10
CA LYS A 90 -14.34 -7.89 9.43
C LYS A 90 -14.86 -8.57 8.16
N PRO A 91 -14.88 -9.92 8.12
CA PRO A 91 -15.45 -10.64 7.00
C PRO A 91 -16.88 -10.18 6.68
N GLY A 92 -17.21 -10.08 5.39
CA GLY A 92 -18.51 -9.61 4.90
C GLY A 92 -18.65 -8.09 4.78
N GLN A 93 -17.67 -7.31 5.24
CA GLN A 93 -17.64 -5.86 4.96
C GLN A 93 -17.25 -5.57 3.50
N ARG A 94 -17.65 -4.39 3.02
CA ARG A 94 -17.33 -3.88 1.68
C ARG A 94 -16.18 -2.90 1.72
N VAL A 95 -15.23 -3.06 0.81
CA VAL A 95 -14.12 -2.13 0.65
C VAL A 95 -14.04 -1.59 -0.78
N LEU A 96 -13.91 -0.28 -0.92
CA LEU A 96 -13.53 0.38 -2.17
C LEU A 96 -12.04 0.69 -2.15
N ILE A 97 -11.31 0.16 -3.14
CA ILE A 97 -9.88 0.36 -3.32
C ILE A 97 -9.67 1.21 -4.58
N HIS A 98 -9.20 2.44 -4.39
CA HIS A 98 -8.82 3.28 -5.53
C HIS A 98 -7.45 2.90 -6.09
N ALA A 99 -7.26 3.17 -7.38
CA ALA A 99 -6.03 2.84 -8.12
C ALA A 99 -5.58 1.38 -7.90
N ALA A 100 -6.53 0.43 -7.94
CA ALA A 100 -6.36 -0.97 -7.56
C ALA A 100 -5.32 -1.76 -8.42
N THR A 101 -4.87 -1.17 -9.53
CA THR A 101 -3.81 -1.71 -10.40
C THR A 101 -2.44 -1.07 -10.14
N GLY A 102 -2.30 -0.28 -9.09
CA GLY A 102 -1.02 0.15 -8.51
C GLY A 102 -0.54 -0.83 -7.44
N GLY A 103 0.69 -0.64 -6.93
CA GLY A 103 1.32 -1.55 -5.97
C GLY A 103 0.49 -1.77 -4.69
N VAL A 104 0.18 -0.69 -3.96
CA VAL A 104 -0.65 -0.78 -2.73
C VAL A 104 -2.04 -1.31 -3.04
N GLY A 105 -2.64 -0.88 -4.16
CA GLY A 105 -3.96 -1.34 -4.59
C GLY A 105 -4.02 -2.86 -4.81
N MET A 106 -3.04 -3.42 -5.52
CA MET A 106 -2.96 -4.86 -5.76
C MET A 106 -2.73 -5.65 -4.45
N ALA A 107 -1.87 -5.15 -3.56
CA ALA A 107 -1.65 -5.76 -2.25
C ALA A 107 -2.93 -5.72 -1.38
N ALA A 108 -3.63 -4.59 -1.37
CA ALA A 108 -4.89 -4.41 -0.65
C ALA A 108 -5.99 -5.34 -1.16
N VAL A 109 -6.07 -5.58 -2.47
CA VAL A 109 -7.03 -6.56 -3.04
C VAL A 109 -6.76 -7.98 -2.51
N GLN A 110 -5.49 -8.41 -2.47
CA GLN A 110 -5.14 -9.74 -1.97
C GLN A 110 -5.52 -9.88 -0.48
N LEU A 111 -5.12 -8.92 0.35
CA LEU A 111 -5.41 -8.91 1.78
C LEU A 111 -6.91 -8.83 2.07
N ALA A 112 -7.63 -7.96 1.36
CA ALA A 112 -9.07 -7.79 1.53
C ALA A 112 -9.83 -9.09 1.25
N ARG A 113 -9.47 -9.80 0.17
CA ARG A 113 -10.06 -11.10 -0.16
C ARG A 113 -9.71 -12.17 0.84
N HIS A 114 -8.46 -12.20 1.31
CA HIS A 114 -8.05 -13.14 2.36
C HIS A 114 -8.88 -12.96 3.63
N TRP A 115 -9.21 -11.71 4.01
CA TRP A 115 -10.07 -11.41 5.15
C TRP A 115 -11.58 -11.48 4.86
N GLY A 116 -11.98 -11.95 3.68
CA GLY A 116 -13.38 -12.18 3.32
C GLY A 116 -14.17 -10.89 3.08
N LEU A 117 -13.53 -9.82 2.60
CA LEU A 117 -14.19 -8.60 2.18
C LEU A 117 -14.75 -8.71 0.76
N GLU A 118 -15.86 -8.02 0.51
CA GLU A 118 -16.37 -7.74 -0.83
C GLU A 118 -15.63 -6.52 -1.38
N VAL A 119 -14.89 -6.69 -2.49
CA VAL A 119 -13.96 -5.68 -2.99
C VAL A 119 -14.53 -4.98 -4.22
N PHE A 120 -14.54 -3.65 -4.18
CA PHE A 120 -14.79 -2.76 -5.31
C PHE A 120 -13.49 -2.07 -5.68
N ALA A 121 -13.21 -1.95 -6.97
CA ALA A 121 -11.93 -1.48 -7.46
C ALA A 121 -12.11 -0.38 -8.50
N THR A 122 -11.28 0.67 -8.43
CA THR A 122 -11.15 1.61 -9.55
C THR A 122 -9.77 1.54 -10.19
N ALA A 123 -9.75 1.70 -11.51
CA ALA A 123 -8.54 1.92 -12.29
C ALA A 123 -8.91 2.66 -13.58
N SER A 124 -7.93 3.28 -14.24
CA SER A 124 -8.14 3.84 -15.57
C SER A 124 -8.60 2.74 -16.54
N ARG A 125 -9.54 3.05 -17.44
CA ARG A 125 -10.11 2.09 -18.42
C ARG A 125 -9.09 1.20 -19.13
N GLY A 126 -7.94 1.74 -19.53
CA GLY A 126 -6.86 0.98 -20.18
C GLY A 126 -6.23 -0.13 -19.32
N LYS A 127 -6.57 -0.23 -18.03
CA LYS A 127 -6.10 -1.25 -17.09
C LYS A 127 -7.23 -2.18 -16.60
N TRP A 128 -8.43 -2.09 -17.17
CA TRP A 128 -9.55 -2.93 -16.74
C TRP A 128 -9.34 -4.41 -17.04
N ASP A 129 -8.60 -4.74 -18.10
CA ASP A 129 -8.23 -6.14 -18.37
C ASP A 129 -7.35 -6.72 -17.24
N THR A 130 -6.51 -5.90 -16.61
CA THR A 130 -5.78 -6.31 -15.40
C THR A 130 -6.75 -6.61 -14.26
N LEU A 131 -7.77 -5.78 -14.04
CA LEU A 131 -8.79 -6.04 -13.00
C LEU A 131 -9.60 -7.30 -13.29
N ARG A 132 -9.98 -7.54 -14.56
CA ARG A 132 -10.67 -8.77 -14.97
C ARG A 132 -9.79 -10.00 -14.76
N ALA A 133 -8.49 -9.92 -15.09
CA ALA A 133 -7.53 -10.98 -14.82
C ALA A 133 -7.32 -11.22 -13.31
N MET A 134 -7.49 -10.17 -12.50
CA MET A 134 -7.55 -10.27 -11.04
C MET A 134 -8.90 -10.83 -10.55
N GLY A 135 -9.85 -11.17 -11.41
CA GLY A 135 -11.13 -11.81 -11.05
C GLY A 135 -12.25 -10.85 -10.68
N PHE A 136 -12.17 -9.57 -11.03
CA PHE A 136 -13.30 -8.65 -10.88
C PHE A 136 -14.28 -8.79 -12.04
N ASP A 137 -15.59 -8.75 -11.73
CA ASP A 137 -16.64 -8.57 -12.72
C ASP A 137 -16.90 -7.08 -13.01
N GLU A 138 -17.69 -6.80 -14.04
CA GLU A 138 -18.00 -5.43 -14.45
C GLU A 138 -18.73 -4.63 -13.37
N SER A 139 -19.50 -5.25 -12.47
CA SER A 139 -20.22 -4.52 -11.42
C SER A 139 -19.28 -3.98 -10.33
N HIS A 140 -18.13 -4.61 -10.14
CA HIS A 140 -17.13 -4.24 -9.13
C HIS A 140 -15.98 -3.37 -9.68
N ILE A 141 -15.98 -3.04 -10.97
CA ILE A 141 -14.96 -2.19 -11.61
C ILE A 141 -15.50 -0.77 -11.85
N GLY A 142 -14.74 0.25 -11.47
CA GLY A 142 -15.01 1.66 -11.76
C GLY A 142 -13.85 2.37 -12.46
N ASP A 143 -14.13 3.45 -13.17
CA ASP A 143 -13.08 4.26 -13.81
C ASP A 143 -12.48 5.22 -12.79
N SER A 144 -11.16 5.16 -12.59
CA SER A 144 -10.45 6.06 -11.68
C SER A 144 -10.18 7.45 -12.27
N ARG A 145 -10.77 7.78 -13.42
CA ARG A 145 -10.61 9.06 -14.14
C ARG A 145 -11.93 9.81 -14.33
N THR A 146 -13.04 9.25 -13.87
CA THR A 146 -14.38 9.87 -13.92
C THR A 146 -15.10 9.62 -12.60
N LEU A 147 -16.13 10.40 -12.28
CA LEU A 147 -16.92 10.20 -11.06
C LEU A 147 -18.04 9.15 -11.22
N GLU A 148 -18.16 8.49 -12.40
CA GLU A 148 -19.19 7.50 -12.70
C GLU A 148 -19.20 6.29 -11.74
N PHE A 149 -18.08 6.02 -11.05
CA PHE A 149 -18.00 4.95 -10.05
C PHE A 149 -18.95 5.18 -8.87
N GLU A 150 -19.26 6.44 -8.53
CA GLU A 150 -20.13 6.77 -7.41
C GLU A 150 -21.54 6.20 -7.62
N ASP A 151 -22.22 6.60 -8.67
CA ASP A 151 -23.59 6.15 -8.94
C ASP A 151 -23.64 4.65 -9.20
N LYS A 152 -22.63 4.11 -9.90
CA LYS A 152 -22.52 2.68 -10.18
C LYS A 152 -22.45 1.87 -8.89
N PHE A 153 -21.49 2.17 -8.02
CA PHE A 153 -21.30 1.39 -6.79
C PHE A 153 -22.42 1.64 -5.78
N ARG A 154 -23.03 2.83 -5.78
CA ARG A 154 -24.26 3.08 -5.02
C ARG A 154 -25.39 2.16 -5.48
N ALA A 155 -25.58 1.98 -6.78
CA ALA A 155 -26.59 1.08 -7.32
C ALA A 155 -26.29 -0.39 -6.98
N VAL A 156 -25.05 -0.85 -7.19
CA VAL A 156 -24.64 -2.25 -6.91
C VAL A 156 -24.78 -2.61 -5.43
N THR A 157 -24.47 -1.67 -4.53
CA THR A 157 -24.57 -1.90 -3.08
C THR A 157 -25.96 -1.68 -2.50
N GLY A 158 -26.97 -1.42 -3.35
CA GLY A 158 -28.34 -1.14 -2.91
C GLY A 158 -28.46 0.14 -2.08
N GLY A 159 -27.59 1.12 -2.32
CA GLY A 159 -27.53 2.40 -1.62
C GLY A 159 -26.79 2.37 -0.28
N ARG A 160 -26.37 1.20 0.23
CA ARG A 160 -25.68 1.10 1.52
C ARG A 160 -24.27 1.71 1.48
N GLY A 161 -23.57 1.61 0.36
CA GLY A 161 -22.19 2.08 0.22
C GLY A 161 -21.15 1.10 0.78
N MET A 162 -20.01 1.65 1.20
CA MET A 162 -18.76 0.97 1.56
C MET A 162 -18.47 1.09 3.05
N ASP A 163 -18.10 -0.01 3.70
CA ASP A 163 -17.64 0.02 5.08
C ASP A 163 -16.24 0.65 5.20
N VAL A 164 -15.40 0.44 4.18
CA VAL A 164 -14.05 0.97 4.10
C VAL A 164 -13.80 1.56 2.72
N VAL A 165 -13.18 2.74 2.68
CA VAL A 165 -12.57 3.29 1.46
C VAL A 165 -11.07 3.43 1.70
N LEU A 166 -10.26 2.84 0.83
CA LEU A 166 -8.82 3.05 0.77
C LEU A 166 -8.51 3.92 -0.45
N ASP A 167 -8.21 5.19 -0.20
CA ASP A 167 -8.07 6.21 -1.24
C ASP A 167 -6.61 6.63 -1.49
N SER A 168 -6.36 7.01 -2.74
CA SER A 168 -5.12 7.64 -3.19
C SER A 168 -5.38 8.67 -4.30
N LEU A 169 -6.64 9.07 -4.50
CA LEU A 169 -7.04 10.08 -5.48
C LEU A 169 -7.05 11.47 -4.81
N ALA A 170 -7.58 12.47 -5.50
CA ALA A 170 -7.61 13.85 -5.01
C ALA A 170 -8.81 14.60 -5.58
N GLY A 171 -9.16 15.74 -4.99
CA GLY A 171 -10.21 16.63 -5.45
C GLY A 171 -11.59 15.99 -5.37
N GLU A 172 -12.39 16.17 -6.42
CA GLU A 172 -13.78 15.69 -6.47
C GLU A 172 -13.92 14.16 -6.30
N PHE A 173 -12.85 13.41 -6.55
CA PHE A 173 -12.81 11.97 -6.31
C PHE A 173 -12.88 11.62 -4.82
N VAL A 174 -12.23 12.41 -3.96
CA VAL A 174 -12.30 12.27 -2.50
C VAL A 174 -13.74 12.52 -2.05
N ASP A 175 -14.35 13.60 -2.56
CA ASP A 175 -15.72 14.00 -2.19
C ASP A 175 -16.74 12.93 -2.62
N ALA A 176 -16.62 12.39 -3.84
CA ALA A 176 -17.45 11.29 -4.34
C ALA A 176 -17.29 10.02 -3.50
N SER A 177 -16.07 9.72 -3.10
CA SER A 177 -15.75 8.53 -2.32
C SER A 177 -16.24 8.65 -0.87
N LEU A 178 -16.16 9.83 -0.26
CA LEU A 178 -16.76 10.12 1.04
C LEU A 178 -18.29 9.92 1.04
N ARG A 179 -18.98 10.30 -0.05
CA ARG A 179 -20.43 10.05 -0.23
C ARG A 179 -20.79 8.57 -0.43
N LEU A 180 -19.81 7.70 -0.66
CA LEU A 180 -19.99 6.25 -0.72
C LEU A 180 -19.73 5.56 0.60
N VAL A 181 -19.14 6.23 1.60
CA VAL A 181 -18.88 5.61 2.90
C VAL A 181 -20.22 5.39 3.62
N ALA A 182 -20.45 4.15 4.02
CA ALA A 182 -21.62 3.77 4.81
C ALA A 182 -21.57 4.40 6.21
N PRO A 183 -22.71 4.64 6.88
CA PRO A 183 -22.71 5.08 8.27
C PRO A 183 -21.89 4.16 9.18
N GLY A 184 -20.96 4.73 9.96
CA GLY A 184 -20.01 3.98 10.80
C GLY A 184 -18.76 3.48 10.07
N GLY A 185 -18.70 3.64 8.75
CA GLY A 185 -17.57 3.29 7.92
C GLY A 185 -16.36 4.21 8.11
N ILE A 186 -15.28 3.87 7.43
CA ILE A 186 -14.01 4.60 7.50
C ILE A 186 -13.47 4.93 6.11
N PHE A 187 -13.00 6.16 5.98
CA PHE A 187 -12.23 6.65 4.85
C PHE A 187 -10.76 6.75 5.25
N LEU A 188 -9.91 6.00 4.56
CA LEU A 188 -8.46 5.95 4.77
C LEU A 188 -7.77 6.65 3.60
N GLU A 189 -7.21 7.82 3.87
CA GLU A 189 -6.51 8.66 2.89
C GLU A 189 -5.01 8.35 2.90
N MET A 190 -4.48 7.87 1.77
CA MET A 190 -3.03 7.69 1.57
C MET A 190 -2.40 8.88 0.82
N GLY A 191 -3.22 9.69 0.13
CA GLY A 191 -2.78 10.87 -0.57
C GLY A 191 -2.25 11.94 0.39
N LYS A 192 -1.13 12.57 0.03
CA LYS A 192 -0.51 13.64 0.86
C LYS A 192 -0.84 15.05 0.39
N THR A 193 -1.43 15.21 -0.79
CA THR A 193 -1.57 16.52 -1.45
C THR A 193 -2.95 17.17 -1.27
N ASP A 194 -3.98 16.40 -0.91
CA ASP A 194 -5.36 16.88 -0.75
C ASP A 194 -6.01 16.35 0.53
N ILE A 195 -5.25 16.33 1.63
CA ILE A 195 -5.74 15.87 2.93
C ILE A 195 -6.83 16.83 3.43
N ARG A 196 -8.01 16.27 3.74
CA ARG A 196 -9.15 17.02 4.29
C ARG A 196 -9.06 17.19 5.81
N ASP A 197 -9.68 18.25 6.33
CA ASP A 197 -9.84 18.44 7.78
C ASP A 197 -10.86 17.41 8.32
N PRO A 198 -10.45 16.53 9.27
CA PRO A 198 -11.36 15.54 9.87
C PRO A 198 -12.63 16.14 10.48
N ASN A 199 -12.55 17.34 11.06
CA ASN A 199 -13.72 18.00 11.67
C ASN A 199 -14.73 18.45 10.61
N ALA A 200 -14.25 18.99 9.50
CA ALA A 200 -15.10 19.37 8.37
C ALA A 200 -15.75 18.13 7.74
N VAL A 201 -14.99 17.03 7.56
CA VAL A 201 -15.54 15.78 7.05
C VAL A 201 -16.61 15.22 7.97
N ALA A 202 -16.39 15.20 9.29
CA ALA A 202 -17.38 14.71 10.25
C ALA A 202 -18.68 15.54 10.27
N GLN A 203 -18.59 16.85 9.99
CA GLN A 203 -19.76 17.73 9.86
C GLN A 203 -20.55 17.47 8.56
N GLN A 204 -19.84 17.29 7.45
CA GLN A 204 -20.44 17.08 6.12
C GLN A 204 -20.94 15.64 5.90
N HIS A 205 -20.27 14.67 6.52
CA HIS A 205 -20.56 13.24 6.43
C HIS A 205 -20.72 12.63 7.83
N PRO A 206 -21.85 12.90 8.52
CA PRO A 206 -22.06 12.40 9.88
C PRO A 206 -21.93 10.88 9.97
N GLY A 207 -21.10 10.42 10.91
CA GLY A 207 -20.85 8.99 11.14
C GLY A 207 -19.74 8.39 10.28
N VAL A 208 -19.13 9.14 9.37
CA VAL A 208 -17.93 8.71 8.64
C VAL A 208 -16.69 9.01 9.48
N ARG A 209 -15.84 8.01 9.68
CA ARG A 209 -14.51 8.20 10.26
C ARG A 209 -13.53 8.52 9.14
N TYR A 210 -12.91 9.69 9.16
CA TYR A 210 -11.87 10.05 8.19
C TYR A 210 -10.49 10.00 8.86
N ARG A 211 -9.52 9.36 8.19
CA ARG A 211 -8.14 9.29 8.65
C ARG A 211 -7.18 9.31 7.46
N ALA A 212 -6.41 10.39 7.35
CA ALA A 212 -5.16 10.35 6.61
C ALA A 212 -4.10 9.61 7.42
N PHE A 213 -3.25 8.82 6.76
CA PHE A 213 -2.24 8.04 7.44
C PHE A 213 -0.96 7.86 6.61
N ASP A 214 0.14 7.69 7.32
CA ASP A 214 1.41 7.19 6.79
C ASP A 214 1.79 5.87 7.49
N LEU A 215 2.41 4.94 6.77
CA LEU A 215 2.84 3.65 7.32
C LEU A 215 3.78 3.81 8.52
N PHE A 216 4.67 4.82 8.48
CA PHE A 216 5.68 5.01 9.52
C PHE A 216 5.09 5.50 10.85
N GLU A 217 3.83 5.93 10.90
CA GLU A 217 3.10 6.20 12.15
C GLU A 217 2.99 4.96 13.05
N ALA A 218 3.06 3.75 12.47
CA ALA A 218 3.00 2.51 13.25
C ALA A 218 4.23 2.32 14.14
N GLY A 219 5.32 3.06 13.88
CA GLY A 219 6.62 2.91 14.55
C GLY A 219 7.31 1.58 14.21
N ALA A 220 8.59 1.48 14.57
CA ALA A 220 9.39 0.30 14.25
C ALA A 220 8.79 -1.00 14.80
N ASP A 221 8.31 -1.01 16.05
CA ASP A 221 7.70 -2.20 16.65
C ASP A 221 6.36 -2.57 16.00
N GLY A 222 5.58 -1.58 15.55
CA GLY A 222 4.34 -1.81 14.81
C GLY A 222 4.59 -2.41 13.44
N ILE A 223 5.56 -1.85 12.72
CA ILE A 223 6.00 -2.35 11.42
C ILE A 223 6.55 -3.77 11.55
N GLN A 224 7.37 -4.06 12.57
CA GLN A 224 7.90 -5.41 12.81
C GLN A 224 6.78 -6.45 12.94
N ARG A 225 5.73 -6.14 13.70
CA ARG A 225 4.57 -7.04 13.84
C ARG A 225 3.88 -7.25 12.49
N ILE A 226 3.68 -6.18 11.72
CA ILE A 226 3.08 -6.25 10.38
C ILE A 226 3.93 -7.12 9.44
N LEU A 227 5.23 -6.89 9.38
CA LEU A 227 6.14 -7.65 8.53
C LEU A 227 6.22 -9.12 8.94
N THR A 228 6.14 -9.41 10.24
CA THR A 228 6.07 -10.78 10.76
C THR A 228 4.81 -11.50 10.30
N ASP A 229 3.65 -10.84 10.41
CA ASP A 229 2.37 -11.40 9.94
C ASP A 229 2.38 -11.62 8.42
N LEU A 230 2.90 -10.65 7.66
CA LEU A 230 3.03 -10.75 6.21
C LEU A 230 3.96 -11.89 5.79
N ALA A 231 5.11 -12.04 6.45
CA ALA A 231 6.03 -13.15 6.20
C ALA A 231 5.35 -14.51 6.39
N ALA A 232 4.52 -14.66 7.44
CA ALA A 232 3.73 -15.86 7.64
C ALA A 232 2.69 -16.10 6.53
N MET A 233 2.01 -15.04 6.07
CA MET A 233 1.04 -15.13 4.97
C MET A 233 1.70 -15.50 3.63
N PHE A 234 2.89 -14.97 3.33
CA PHE A 234 3.66 -15.37 2.15
C PHE A 234 4.16 -16.80 2.23
N ALA A 235 4.66 -17.23 3.40
CA ALA A 235 5.08 -18.62 3.63
C ALA A 235 3.91 -19.60 3.44
N ALA A 236 2.71 -19.22 3.89
CA ALA A 236 1.47 -19.98 3.69
C ALA A 236 0.90 -19.88 2.26
N ARG A 237 1.53 -19.11 1.37
CA ARG A 237 1.07 -18.83 -0.01
C ARG A 237 -0.34 -18.26 -0.09
N VAL A 238 -0.76 -17.56 0.96
CA VAL A 238 -1.99 -16.75 0.98
C VAL A 238 -1.80 -15.49 0.14
N LEU A 239 -0.59 -14.92 0.19
CA LEU A 239 -0.18 -13.77 -0.59
C LEU A 239 0.86 -14.17 -1.64
N HIS A 240 0.90 -13.42 -2.73
CA HIS A 240 1.85 -13.60 -3.83
C HIS A 240 2.54 -12.28 -4.19
N PRO A 241 3.83 -12.31 -4.60
CA PRO A 241 4.52 -11.15 -5.14
C PRO A 241 3.73 -10.46 -6.25
N LEU A 242 3.91 -9.15 -6.39
CA LEU A 242 3.25 -8.39 -7.44
C LEU A 242 4.02 -8.52 -8.77
N PRO A 243 3.36 -8.33 -9.93
CA PRO A 243 4.04 -8.27 -11.22
C PRO A 243 5.13 -7.18 -11.25
N VAL A 244 6.32 -7.52 -11.76
CA VAL A 244 7.48 -6.61 -11.75
C VAL A 244 7.83 -6.12 -13.15
N THR A 245 8.05 -4.81 -13.27
CA THR A 245 8.74 -4.21 -14.42
C THR A 245 10.06 -3.63 -13.94
N GLY A 246 11.17 -4.26 -14.32
CA GLY A 246 12.51 -3.82 -13.93
C GLY A 246 13.08 -2.74 -14.85
N LEU A 247 13.83 -1.80 -14.26
CA LEU A 247 14.66 -0.82 -14.98
C LEU A 247 16.11 -0.98 -14.52
N ILE A 248 17.05 -1.01 -15.47
CA ILE A 248 18.48 -1.12 -15.14
C ILE A 248 19.04 0.26 -14.86
N PHE A 249 19.57 0.47 -13.65
CA PHE A 249 20.27 1.70 -13.32
C PHE A 249 21.72 1.66 -13.85
N VAL A 250 21.99 2.37 -14.95
CA VAL A 250 23.34 2.51 -15.49
C VAL A 250 24.03 3.72 -14.85
N GLY A 251 24.60 3.53 -13.67
CA GLY A 251 25.48 4.51 -13.06
C GLY A 251 26.79 4.61 -13.85
N ARG A 252 27.10 5.75 -14.47
CA ARG A 252 28.45 6.02 -14.99
C ARG A 252 29.43 5.97 -13.83
N ARG A 253 30.18 4.88 -13.68
CA ARG A 253 31.39 4.87 -12.83
C ARG A 253 32.30 5.96 -13.37
N ARG A 254 32.39 7.11 -12.69
CA ARG A 254 33.53 8.02 -12.89
C ARG A 254 34.74 7.25 -12.42
N ARG A 255 35.52 6.70 -13.35
CA ARG A 255 36.88 6.27 -13.05
C ARG A 255 37.62 7.54 -12.63
N CYS A 256 37.96 7.67 -11.35
CA CYS A 256 39.08 8.55 -10.99
C CYS A 256 40.30 7.97 -11.70
N GLY A 257 40.77 8.69 -12.71
CA GLY A 257 42.11 8.48 -13.25
C GLY A 257 43.12 8.83 -12.16
N ILE A 258 44.17 8.01 -12.09
CA ILE A 258 45.36 8.20 -11.27
C ILE A 258 46.08 9.48 -11.71
#